data_AF-A0A6B3H4M4-F1
#
_entry.id   AF-A0A6B3H4M4-F1
#
_cell.length_a   1.000
_cell.length_b   1.000
_cell.length_c   1.000
_cell.angle_alpha   90.00
_cell.angle_beta   90.00
_cell.angle_gamma   90.00
#
_symmetry.space_group_name_H-M   'P 1'
#
loop_
_entity.id
_entity.type
_entity.pdbx_description
1 polymer ?
#
loop_
_entity_poly.entity_id
_entity_poly.type
_entity_poly.pdbx_seq_one_letter_code
_entity_poly.pdbx_strand_id
1 'polypeptide(L)'
;HLGGARGDLDEVRAAVSAVGGCWREALAMCERAAACFPGTLCVGVDLLPAAGWRRFAVGEVNAFGDLLPGLTGLPGSGAEGLDTYAAQVAAVLDRARNHRAATPL
;
A
#
# COMPACT_ATOMS: atom_id res chain seq x y z
N HIS A 1 -14.09 -0.72 6.02
CA HIS A 1 -15.33 -0.91 5.24
C HIS A 1 -16.10 -2.10 5.82
N LEU A 2 -17.40 -2.30 5.55
CA LEU A 2 -18.29 -3.36 6.15
C LEU A 2 -18.87 -3.10 7.55
N GLY A 3 -18.95 -1.85 8.00
CA GLY A 3 -19.59 -1.50 9.29
C GLY A 3 -18.76 -1.79 10.55
N GLY A 4 -17.58 -2.39 10.41
CA GLY A 4 -16.59 -2.50 11.48
C GLY A 4 -15.84 -1.20 11.74
N ALA A 5 -15.45 -0.97 13.00
CA ALA A 5 -14.51 0.09 13.35
C ALA A 5 -13.13 -0.22 12.73
N ARG A 6 -12.43 0.83 12.31
CA ARG A 6 -11.05 0.70 11.83
C ARG A 6 -10.13 0.40 13.01
N GLY A 7 -9.34 -0.67 12.90
CA GLY A 7 -8.30 -1.00 13.88
C GLY A 7 -7.09 -0.08 13.76
N ASP A 8 -6.26 -0.08 14.81
CA ASP A 8 -5.02 0.68 14.85
C ASP A 8 -3.90 -0.06 14.09
N LEU A 9 -3.16 0.67 13.24
CA LEU A 9 -2.12 0.07 12.42
C LEU A 9 -0.91 -0.40 13.24
N ASP A 10 -0.52 0.36 14.26
CA ASP A 10 0.63 0.03 15.09
C ASP A 10 0.31 -1.17 16.00
N GLU A 11 -0.93 -1.29 16.48
CA GLU A 11 -1.40 -2.50 17.16
C GLU A 11 -1.28 -3.75 16.26
N VAL A 12 -1.71 -3.66 14.99
CA VAL A 12 -1.57 -4.76 14.03
C VAL A 12 -0.10 -5.11 13.79
N ARG A 13 0.77 -4.11 13.59
CA ARG A 13 2.22 -4.32 13.40
C ARG A 13 2.87 -4.97 14.62
N ALA A 14 2.50 -4.55 15.82
CA ALA A 14 2.98 -5.12 17.06
C ALA A 14 2.52 -6.57 17.22
N ALA A 15 1.25 -6.87 16.93
CA ALA A 15 0.71 -8.23 17.00
C ALA A 15 1.42 -9.20 16.04
N VAL A 16 1.67 -8.78 14.80
CA VAL A 16 2.43 -9.57 13.81
C VAL A 16 3.85 -9.85 14.34
N SER A 17 4.51 -8.83 14.89
CA SER A 17 5.88 -8.96 15.39
C SER A 17 5.96 -9.87 16.63
N ALA A 18 4.98 -9.76 17.54
CA ALA A 18 4.92 -10.53 18.79
C ALA A 18 4.84 -12.04 18.57
N VAL A 19 4.28 -12.49 17.45
CA VAL A 19 4.18 -13.91 17.07
C VAL A 19 5.27 -14.36 16.09
N GLY A 20 6.28 -13.52 15.86
CA GLY A 20 7.39 -13.78 14.94
C GLY A 20 7.01 -13.71 13.45
N GLY A 21 5.92 -13.02 13.12
CA GLY A 21 5.59 -12.65 11.75
C GLY A 21 6.42 -11.46 11.27
N CYS A 22 6.47 -11.25 9.95
CA CYS A 22 7.27 -10.19 9.34
C CYS A 22 6.37 -9.18 8.63
N TRP A 23 6.22 -7.99 9.22
CA TRP A 23 5.43 -6.92 8.61
C TRP A 23 5.96 -6.49 7.23
N ARG A 24 7.29 -6.48 7.07
CA ARG A 24 7.92 -6.15 5.79
C ARG A 24 7.56 -7.18 4.70
N GLU A 25 7.42 -8.46 5.04
CA GLU A 25 6.99 -9.47 4.07
C GLU A 25 5.52 -9.30 3.66
N ALA A 26 4.67 -8.86 4.59
CA ALA A 26 3.28 -8.50 4.28
C ALA A 26 3.24 -7.34 3.28
N LEU A 27 3.98 -6.25 3.54
CA LEU A 27 4.08 -5.10 2.61
C LEU A 27 4.63 -5.52 1.24
N ALA A 28 5.72 -6.30 1.23
CA ALA A 28 6.31 -6.79 -0.01
C ALA A 28 5.33 -7.68 -0.82
N MET A 29 4.40 -8.36 -0.15
CA MET A 29 3.34 -9.11 -0.84
C MET A 29 2.34 -8.19 -1.52
N CYS A 30 1.94 -7.09 -0.86
CA CYS A 30 1.10 -6.06 -1.47
C CYS A 30 1.78 -5.41 -2.68
N GLU A 31 3.06 -5.07 -2.56
CA GLU A 31 3.84 -4.46 -3.65
C GLU A 31 3.92 -5.40 -4.87
N ARG A 32 4.15 -6.70 -4.64
CA ARG A 32 4.14 -7.71 -5.73
C ARG A 32 2.77 -7.83 -6.38
N ALA A 33 1.69 -7.79 -5.60
CA ALA A 33 0.33 -7.83 -6.14
C ALA A 33 0.03 -6.57 -6.98
N ALA A 34 0.43 -5.40 -6.49
CA ALA A 34 0.30 -4.14 -7.21
C ALA A 34 1.08 -4.11 -8.53
N ALA A 35 2.28 -4.72 -8.55
CA ALA A 35 3.12 -4.81 -9.75
C ALA A 35 2.47 -5.57 -10.91
N CYS A 36 1.46 -6.42 -10.64
CA CYS A 36 0.66 -7.08 -11.68
C CYS A 36 -0.22 -6.11 -12.49
N PHE A 37 -0.37 -4.85 -12.05
CA PHE A 37 -1.22 -3.84 -12.68
C PHE A 37 -0.42 -2.58 -13.06
N PRO A 38 0.56 -2.67 -13.98
CA PRO A 38 1.47 -1.55 -14.29
C PRO A 38 0.78 -0.32 -14.91
N GLY A 39 -0.43 -0.49 -15.45
CA GLY A 39 -1.24 0.57 -16.04
C GLY A 39 -1.97 1.47 -15.06
N THR A 40 -2.02 1.12 -13.76
CA THR A 40 -2.60 1.96 -12.72
C THR A 40 -1.52 2.59 -11.84
N LEU A 41 -1.86 3.70 -11.19
CA LEU A 41 -1.00 4.39 -10.23
C LEU A 41 -1.18 3.88 -8.80
N CYS A 42 -2.31 3.24 -8.53
CA CYS A 42 -2.64 2.73 -7.21
C CYS A 42 -3.58 1.53 -7.34
N VAL A 43 -3.47 0.61 -6.38
CA VAL A 43 -4.46 -0.42 -6.09
C VAL A 43 -4.63 -0.53 -4.58
N GLY A 44 -5.83 -0.88 -4.13
CA GLY A 44 -6.04 -1.46 -2.80
C GLY A 44 -5.68 -2.93 -2.82
N VAL A 45 -4.99 -3.39 -1.77
CA VAL A 45 -4.70 -4.81 -1.57
C VAL A 45 -5.19 -5.22 -0.20
N ASP A 46 -6.14 -6.15 -0.19
CA ASP A 46 -6.64 -6.74 1.05
C ASP A 46 -5.80 -7.97 1.39
N LEU A 47 -5.11 -7.90 2.53
CA LEU A 47 -4.34 -9.02 3.05
C LEU A 47 -5.15 -9.80 4.08
N LEU A 48 -5.16 -11.12 3.91
CA LEU A 48 -5.73 -12.06 4.84
C LEU A 48 -4.60 -12.72 5.65
N PRO A 49 -4.48 -12.45 6.97
CA PRO A 49 -3.55 -13.18 7.81
C PRO A 49 -4.03 -14.62 7.97
N ALA A 50 -3.13 -15.58 7.78
CA ALA A 50 -3.38 -16.96 8.14
C ALA A 50 -3.48 -17.11 9.67
N ALA A 51 -4.02 -18.24 10.14
CA ALA A 51 -4.02 -18.58 11.55
C ALA A 51 -2.62 -18.42 12.16
N GLY A 52 -2.53 -17.66 13.26
CA GLY A 52 -1.28 -17.35 13.94
C GLY A 52 -0.46 -16.21 13.32
N TRP A 53 -0.98 -15.45 12.34
CA TRP A 53 -0.41 -14.18 11.86
C TRP A 53 1.04 -14.21 11.33
N ARG A 54 1.57 -15.41 11.06
CA ARG A 54 2.94 -15.61 10.53
C ARG A 54 3.01 -15.68 9.01
N ARG A 55 1.87 -15.83 8.35
CA ARG A 55 1.74 -15.90 6.89
C ARG A 55 0.54 -15.07 6.46
N PHE A 56 0.59 -14.58 5.23
CA PHE A 56 -0.46 -13.76 4.64
C PHE A 56 -0.81 -14.30 3.25
N ALA A 57 -2.03 -14.02 2.82
CA ALA A 57 -2.49 -14.23 1.45
C ALA A 57 -3.15 -12.94 0.96
N VAL A 58 -3.09 -12.70 -0.35
CA VAL A 58 -3.88 -11.64 -0.99
C VAL A 58 -5.30 -12.16 -1.16
N GLY A 59 -6.27 -11.49 -0.54
CA GLY A 59 -7.69 -11.80 -0.69
C GLY A 59 -8.31 -11.10 -1.90
N GLU A 60 -7.95 -9.83 -2.10
CA GLU A 60 -8.48 -8.98 -3.15
C GLU A 60 -7.43 -7.96 -3.61
N VAL A 61 -7.50 -7.57 -4.89
CA VAL A 61 -6.85 -6.35 -5.40
C VAL A 61 -7.89 -5.53 -6.14
N ASN A 62 -8.05 -4.26 -5.77
CA ASN A 62 -9.01 -3.35 -6.39
C ASN A 62 -8.35 -2.07 -6.90
N ALA A 63 -8.92 -1.49 -7.95
CA ALA A 63 -8.33 -0.34 -8.65
C ALA A 63 -8.50 1.01 -7.93
N PHE A 64 -9.38 1.08 -6.94
CA PHE A 64 -9.74 2.34 -6.27
C PHE A 64 -9.11 2.48 -4.89
N GLY A 65 -8.73 1.37 -4.26
CA GLY A 65 -8.42 1.33 -2.85
C GLY A 65 -9.66 1.47 -1.97
N ASP A 66 -9.47 1.22 -0.68
CA ASP A 66 -10.39 1.70 0.34
C ASP A 66 -10.15 3.20 0.58
N LEU A 67 -11.23 3.94 0.89
CA LEU A 67 -11.08 5.26 1.47
C LEU A 67 -10.55 5.09 2.91
N LEU A 68 -9.28 5.46 3.12
CA LEU A 68 -8.59 5.34 4.40
C LEU A 68 -8.20 6.71 4.96
N PRO A 69 -9.15 7.51 5.49
CA PRO A 69 -8.84 8.84 6.03
C PRO A 69 -7.80 8.76 7.14
N GLY A 70 -6.88 9.72 7.17
CA GLY A 70 -5.84 9.82 8.21
C GLY A 70 -4.68 8.82 8.07
N LEU A 71 -4.64 8.03 7.00
CA LEU A 71 -3.48 7.20 6.69
C LEU A 71 -2.62 7.89 5.62
N THR A 72 -1.35 8.10 5.94
CA THR A 72 -0.35 8.61 5.00
C THR A 72 0.69 7.54 4.69
N GLY A 73 1.54 7.80 3.69
CA GLY A 73 2.61 6.88 3.31
C GLY A 73 3.49 6.47 4.49
N LEU A 74 3.88 5.19 4.49
CA LEU A 74 4.66 4.59 5.55
C LEU A 74 6.11 5.14 5.55
N PRO A 75 6.81 5.13 6.71
CA PRO A 75 8.22 5.48 6.75
C PRO A 75 9.08 4.61 5.81
N GLY A 76 9.99 5.25 5.09
CA GLY A 76 10.84 4.65 4.06
C GLY A 76 10.18 4.45 2.69
N SER A 77 8.93 4.91 2.49
CA SER A 77 8.19 4.69 1.23
C SER A 77 8.42 5.78 0.18
N GLY A 78 8.91 6.96 0.57
CA GLY A 78 8.97 8.15 -0.30
C GLY A 78 7.62 8.86 -0.47
N ALA A 79 6.58 8.41 0.23
CA ALA A 79 5.24 9.02 0.25
C ALA A 79 4.84 9.48 1.67
N GLU A 80 5.79 9.62 2.59
CA GLU A 80 5.54 10.06 3.95
C GLU A 80 4.79 11.39 3.99
N GLY A 81 3.75 11.46 4.82
CA GLY A 81 2.90 12.65 4.95
C GLY A 81 1.93 12.87 3.77
N LEU A 82 2.01 12.08 2.70
CA LEU A 82 1.05 12.10 1.60
C LEU A 82 -0.05 11.07 1.87
N ASP A 83 -1.31 11.48 1.72
CA ASP A 83 -2.40 10.52 1.57
C ASP A 83 -2.34 9.83 0.19
N THR A 84 -3.23 8.85 -0.02
CA THR A 84 -3.28 8.08 -1.27
C THR A 84 -3.43 8.97 -2.51
N TYR A 85 -4.26 10.00 -2.45
CA TYR A 85 -4.51 10.87 -3.61
C TYR A 85 -3.33 11.78 -3.89
N ALA A 86 -2.73 12.37 -2.84
CA ALA A 86 -1.54 13.20 -2.96
C ALA A 86 -0.35 12.38 -3.51
N ALA A 87 -0.19 11.13 -3.07
CA ALA A 87 0.81 10.21 -3.62
C ALA A 87 0.57 9.90 -5.11
N GLN A 88 -0.68 9.67 -5.52
CA GLN A 88 -1.02 9.47 -6.94
C GLN A 88 -0.70 10.72 -7.78
N VAL A 89 -1.06 11.92 -7.30
CA VAL A 89 -0.73 13.18 -7.98
C VAL A 89 0.78 13.36 -8.10
N ALA A 90 1.54 13.12 -7.04
CA ALA A 90 2.99 13.19 -7.06
C ALA A 90 3.59 12.23 -8.10
N ALA A 91 3.06 11.00 -8.20
CA ALA A 91 3.49 10.01 -9.19
C ALA A 91 3.18 10.45 -10.64
N VAL A 92 2.02 11.07 -10.91
CA VAL A 92 1.71 11.63 -12.24
C VAL A 92 2.71 12.72 -12.61
N LEU A 93 2.98 13.65 -11.70
CA LEU A 93 3.89 14.76 -11.95
C LEU A 93 5.32 14.25 -12.20
N ASP A 94 5.74 13.21 -11.49
CA ASP A 94 7.05 12.59 -11.71
C ASP A 94 7.16 11.90 -13.06
N ARG A 95 6.17 11.07 -13.43
CA ARG A 95 6.11 10.44 -14.76
C ARG A 95 6.16 11.48 -15.88
N ALA A 96 5.42 12.59 -15.73
CA ALA A 96 5.41 13.67 -16.72
C ALA A 96 6.78 14.36 -16.86
N ARG A 97 7.50 14.60 -15.75
CA ARG A 97 8.86 15.14 -15.78
C ARG A 97 9.82 14.17 -16.47
N ASN A 98 9.77 12.89 -16.12
CA ASN A 98 10.65 11.86 -16.68
C ASN A 98 10.40 11.68 -18.19
N HIS A 99 9.15 11.75 -18.63
CA HIS A 99 8.81 11.66 -20.06
C HIS A 99 9.34 12.84 -20.88
N ARG A 100 9.30 14.07 -20.33
CA ARG A 100 9.89 15.26 -20.96
C ARG A 100 11.42 15.17 -21.03
N ALA A 101 12.06 14.62 -20.01
CA ALA A 101 13.52 14.41 -20.03
C ALA A 101 13.95 13.36 -21.07
N ALA A 102 13.13 12.32 -21.28
CA ALA A 102 13.39 11.27 -22.26
C ALA A 102 13.11 11.68 -23.72
N THR A 103 12.31 12.72 -23.94
CA THR A 103 11.98 13.26 -25.28
C THR A 103 12.38 14.73 -25.36
N PRO A 104 13.66 15.06 -25.59
CA PRO A 104 14.07 16.45 -25.80
C PRO A 104 13.39 16.99 -27.07
N LEU A 105 12.89 18.22 -27.00
CA LEU A 105 12.36 18.97 -28.15
C LEU A 105 13.43 19.17 -29.24
#